data_AF-A0AAX2EYI0-F1
#
_entry.id   AF-A0AAX2EYI0-F1
#
_cell.length_a   1.000
_cell.length_b   1.000
_cell.length_c   1.000
_cell.angle_alpha   90.00
_cell.angle_beta   90.00
_cell.angle_gamma   90.00
#
_symmetry.space_group_name_H-M   'P 1'
#
loop_
_entity.id
_entity.type
_entity.pdbx_description
1 polymer ?
#
loop_
_entity_poly.entity_id
_entity_poly.type
_entity_poly.pdbx_seq_one_letter_code
_entity_poly.pdbx_strand_id
1 'polypeptide(L)' 'MLIPTKFTTLEESTIFKMRVILNTKVNDEKLSELLARTSGDFQDASEFLHALDILYVLGLIDVDASMEMINYVK' A
#
# COMPACT_ATOMS: atom_id res chain seq x y z
N MET A 1 2.73 4.62 11.17
CA MET A 1 3.37 3.81 12.23
C MET A 1 3.35 2.36 11.78
N LEU A 2 4.47 1.66 11.62
CA LEU A 2 4.48 0.39 10.90
C LEU A 2 3.60 -0.70 11.51
N ILE A 3 3.85 -1.02 12.78
CA ILE A 3 3.08 -1.97 13.58
C ILE A 3 2.42 -1.23 14.74
N PRO A 4 1.25 -1.67 15.23
CA PRO A 4 0.61 -1.02 16.37
C PRO A 4 1.48 -1.11 17.62
N THR A 5 1.25 -0.17 18.54
CA THR A 5 1.96 -0.08 19.81
C THR A 5 0.95 0.11 20.93
N LYS A 6 1.40 0.18 22.19
CA LYS A 6 0.53 0.55 23.32
C LYS A 6 -0.15 1.92 23.20
N PHE A 7 0.26 2.75 22.23
CA PHE A 7 -0.26 4.09 22.00
C PHE A 7 -1.05 4.23 20.69
N THR A 8 -1.11 3.18 19.88
CA THR A 8 -1.77 3.23 18.56
C THR A 8 -2.53 1.95 18.30
N THR A 9 -3.76 2.08 17.82
CA THR A 9 -4.62 0.98 17.41
C THR A 9 -4.05 0.23 16.21
N LEU A 10 -4.59 -0.97 15.96
CA LEU A 10 -4.22 -1.74 14.78
C LEU A 10 -4.61 -0.97 13.51
N GLU A 11 -5.78 -0.34 13.51
CA GLU A 11 -6.35 0.43 12.41
C GLU A 11 -5.46 1.61 11.97
N GLU A 12 -4.79 2.25 12.94
CA GLU A 12 -3.86 3.35 12.69
C GLU A 12 -2.52 2.88 12.10
N SER A 13 -2.19 1.59 12.24
CA SER A 13 -0.91 1.05 11.80
C SER A 13 -0.84 0.84 10.29
N THR A 14 0.35 1.04 9.73
CA THR A 14 0.63 0.87 8.31
C THR A 14 0.34 -0.56 7.86
N ILE A 15 0.68 -1.57 8.69
CA ILE A 15 0.42 -2.98 8.39
C ILE A 15 -1.09 -3.26 8.21
N PHE A 16 -1.96 -2.61 8.99
CA PHE A 16 -3.40 -2.75 8.79
C PHE A 16 -3.86 -2.00 7.55
N LYS A 17 -3.38 -0.77 7.34
CA LYS A 17 -3.72 0.06 6.19
C LYS A 17 -3.29 -0.55 4.84
N MET A 18 -2.32 -1.49 4.81
CA MET A 18 -2.01 -2.27 3.60
C MET A 18 -3.25 -2.94 2.98
N ARG A 19 -4.24 -3.30 3.80
CA ARG A 19 -5.51 -3.87 3.32
C ARG A 19 -6.25 -2.93 2.38
N VAL A 20 -6.06 -1.61 2.50
CA VAL A 20 -6.70 -0.61 1.63
C VAL A 20 -6.24 -0.85 0.21
N ILE A 21 -4.92 -0.97 -0.02
CA ILE A 21 -4.33 -1.27 -1.33
C ILE A 21 -4.89 -2.59 -1.89
N LEU A 22 -4.95 -3.64 -1.06
CA LEU A 22 -5.40 -4.97 -1.52
C LEU A 22 -6.92 -5.07 -1.77
N ASN A 23 -7.75 -4.41 -0.97
CA ASN A 23 -9.21 -4.48 -1.08
C ASN A 23 -9.77 -3.66 -2.23
N THR A 24 -9.03 -2.65 -2.66
CA THR A 24 -9.43 -1.71 -3.70
C THR A 24 -8.68 -1.92 -5.00
N LYS A 25 -8.09 -3.12 -5.17
CA LYS A 25 -7.29 -3.49 -6.32
C LYS A 25 -8.02 -3.23 -7.64
N VAL A 26 -7.33 -2.55 -8.54
CA VAL A 26 -7.72 -2.35 -9.94
C VAL A 26 -6.67 -3.02 -10.81
N ASN A 27 -7.10 -3.79 -11.81
CA ASN A 27 -6.15 -4.41 -12.75
C ASN A 27 -5.52 -3.32 -13.62
N ASP A 28 -4.24 -3.49 -13.96
CA ASP A 28 -3.50 -2.57 -14.83
C ASP A 28 -3.53 -1.11 -14.33
N GLU A 29 -3.32 -0.91 -13.03
CA GLU A 29 -3.31 0.41 -12.38
C GLU A 29 -1.90 0.98 -12.30
N LYS A 30 -1.78 2.30 -12.55
CA LYS A 30 -0.52 3.03 -12.32
C LYS A 30 -0.32 3.32 -10.83
N LEU A 31 0.94 3.37 -10.39
CA LEU A 31 1.30 3.74 -9.02
C LEU A 31 0.71 5.11 -8.60
N SER A 32 0.70 6.08 -9.52
CA SER A 32 0.14 7.41 -9.27
C SER A 32 -1.38 7.41 -9.10
N GLU A 33 -2.09 6.53 -9.83
CA GLU A 33 -3.54 6.34 -9.71
C GLU A 33 -3.88 5.66 -8.38
N LEU A 34 -3.12 4.62 -8.01
CA LEU A 34 -3.24 3.97 -6.71
C LEU A 34 -3.03 5.00 -5.59
N LEU A 35 -1.95 5.78 -5.64
CA LEU A 35 -1.66 6.81 -4.64
C LEU A 35 -2.81 7.81 -4.53
N ALA A 36 -3.30 8.34 -5.65
CA ALA A 36 -4.39 9.31 -5.63
C ALA A 36 -5.65 8.72 -4.95
N ARG A 37 -5.97 7.47 -5.28
CA ARG A 37 -7.16 6.77 -4.78
C ARG A 37 -7.08 6.39 -3.30
N THR A 38 -5.91 5.98 -2.81
CA THR A 38 -5.74 5.55 -1.41
C THR A 38 -5.16 6.63 -0.51
N SER A 39 -4.78 7.79 -1.03
CA SER A 39 -4.11 8.87 -0.28
C SER A 39 -4.84 9.28 1.01
N GLY A 40 -6.18 9.22 1.02
CA GLY A 40 -6.99 9.57 2.19
C GLY A 40 -6.86 8.60 3.37
N ASP A 41 -6.36 7.39 3.16
CA ASP A 41 -6.21 6.36 4.19
C ASP A 41 -4.80 6.35 4.82
N PHE A 42 -3.84 7.07 4.22
CA PHE A 42 -2.46 7.15 4.68
C PHE A 42 -2.16 8.53 5.28
N GLN A 43 -1.27 8.56 6.26
CA GLN A 43 -0.84 9.80 6.91
C GLN A 43 -0.08 10.72 5.95
N ASP A 44 0.77 10.13 5.11
CA ASP A 44 1.59 10.82 4.12
C ASP A 44 2.06 9.83 3.03
N ALA A 45 2.76 10.35 2.03
CA ALA A 45 3.30 9.54 0.94
C ALA A 45 4.35 8.52 1.43
N SER A 46 5.07 8.80 2.52
CA SER A 46 6.06 7.88 3.07
C SER A 46 5.40 6.65 3.70
N GLU A 47 4.29 6.83 4.42
CA GLU A 47 3.51 5.71 4.96
C GLU A 47 2.96 4.82 3.85
N PHE A 48 2.46 5.42 2.77
CA PHE A 48 1.99 4.70 1.58
C PHE A 48 3.11 3.89 0.91
N LEU A 49 4.27 4.50 0.68
CA LEU A 49 5.43 3.81 0.08
C LEU A 49 5.89 2.64 0.95
N HIS A 50 5.94 2.81 2.27
CA HIS A 50 6.27 1.71 3.18
C HIS A 50 5.26 0.55 3.10
N ALA A 51 3.97 0.84 2.98
CA ALA A 51 2.96 -0.20 2.77
C ALA A 51 3.19 -0.95 1.46
N LEU A 52 3.52 -0.24 0.38
CA LEU A 52 3.87 -0.80 -0.92
C LEU A 52 5.11 -1.70 -0.87
N ASP A 53 6.20 -1.22 -0.28
CA ASP A 53 7.45 -1.96 -0.15
C ASP A 53 7.23 -3.29 0.59
N ILE A 54 6.43 -3.26 1.66
CA ILE A 54 6.11 -4.48 2.42
C ILE A 54 5.29 -5.44 1.57
N LEU A 55 4.25 -4.96 0.88
CA LEU A 55 3.44 -5.81 0.01
C LEU A 55 4.29 -6.44 -1.12
N TYR A 56 5.25 -5.69 -1.67
CA TYR A 56 6.18 -6.17 -2.68
C TYR A 56 7.12 -7.25 -2.11
N VAL A 57 7.73 -7.00 -0.94
CA VAL A 57 8.59 -7.97 -0.26
C VAL A 57 7.84 -9.25 0.13
N LEU A 58 6.56 -9.13 0.49
CA LEU A 58 5.68 -10.26 0.77
C LEU A 58 5.24 -11.02 -0.50
N GLY A 59 5.57 -10.51 -1.69
CA GLY A 59 5.18 -11.10 -2.96
C GLY A 59 3.68 -11.00 -3.24
N LEU A 60 2.98 -10.04 -2.63
CA LEU A 60 1.55 -9.80 -2.83
C LEU A 60 1.27 -8.85 -3.99
N ILE A 61 2.26 -8.02 -4.31
CA ILE A 61 2.27 -7.15 -5.48
C ILE A 61 3.61 -7.23 -6.19
N ASP A 62 3.61 -6.90 -7.46
CA ASP A 62 4.79 -6.66 -8.28
C ASP A 62 4.71 -5.25 -8.86
N VAL A 63 5.85 -4.57 -8.98
CA VAL A 63 5.92 -3.19 -9.47
C VAL A 63 6.85 -3.16 -10.67
N ASP A 64 6.28 -2.89 -11.84
CA ASP A 64 7.07 -2.65 -13.04
C ASP A 64 7.62 -1.22 -12.97
N ALA A 65 8.87 -1.09 -12.52
CA ALA A 65 9.56 0.20 -12.42
C ALA A 65 9.73 0.91 -13.78
N SER A 66 9.63 0.19 -14.90
CA SER A 66 9.74 0.75 -16.24
C SER A 66 8.46 1.47 -16.68
N MET A 67 7.30 0.95 -16.25
CA MET A 67 5.99 1.45 -16.63
C MET A 67 5.24 2.14 -15.49
N GLU A 68 5.79 2.12 -14.27
CA GLU A 68 5.14 2.54 -13.01
C GLU A 68 3.80 1.84 -12.79
N MET A 69 3.70 0.56 -13.19
CA MET A 69 2.49 -0.24 -13.11
C MET A 69 2.54 -1.19 -11.92
N ILE A 70 1.39 -1.38 -11.27
CA ILE A 70 1.23 -2.33 -10.15
C ILE A 70 0.44 -3.54 -10.61
N ASN A 71 1.00 -4.72 -10.35
CA ASN A 71 0.36 -6.00 -10.59
C ASN A 71 0.10 -6.70 -9.26
N TYR A 72 -1.14 -7.13 -9.03
CA TYR A 72 -1.50 -7.90 -7.83
C TYR A 72 -1.22 -9.39 -8.06
N VAL A 73 -0.33 -9.96 -7.26
CA VAL A 73 0.08 -11.37 -7.37
C VAL A 73 -1.01 -12.26 -6.75
N LYS A 74 -1.29 -13.41 -7.39
CA LYS A 74 -2.30 -14.38 -6.94
C LYS A 74 -1.80 -15.31 -5.84
#